data_AF-M1YHF9-F1
#
_entry.id   AF-M1YHF9-F1
#
_cell.length_a   1.000
_cell.length_b   1.000
_cell.length_c   1.000
_cell.angle_alpha   90.00
_cell.angle_beta   90.00
_cell.angle_gamma   90.00
#
_symmetry.space_group_name_H-M   'P 1'
#
loop_
_entity.id
_entity.type
_entity.pdbx_description
1 polymer ?
#
loop_
_entity_poly.entity_id
_entity_poly.type
_entity_poly.pdbx_seq_one_letter_code
_entity_poly.pdbx_strand_id
1 'polypeptide(L)'
;MSLLERDNLNYLTHVEQFFLTLKGSGLSLSASDYDLITQWENRRVPVEVLCRAIETAYRTATAQSRSASPRVSLTGMREQVEDELGKAAR
;
A
#
# COMPACT_ATOMS: atom_id res chain seq x y z
N MET A 1 -3.19 9.22 25.90
CA MET A 1 -3.61 9.09 24.49
C MET A 1 -2.84 10.12 23.71
N SER A 2 -1.77 9.66 23.09
CA SER A 2 -0.76 10.52 22.48
C SER A 2 -1.23 10.93 21.09
N LEU A 3 -0.97 12.18 20.69
CA LEU A 3 -1.36 12.73 19.39
C LEU A 3 -0.89 11.85 18.20
N LEU A 4 0.20 11.11 18.42
CA LEU A 4 0.80 10.15 17.50
C LEU A 4 -0.13 8.97 17.13
N GLU A 5 -1.04 8.54 18.01
CA GLU A 5 -1.99 7.45 17.70
C GLU A 5 -3.06 7.89 16.69
N ARG A 6 -3.43 9.19 16.68
CA ARG A 6 -4.49 9.70 15.79
C ARG A 6 -4.02 9.85 14.35
N ASP A 7 -2.79 10.32 14.13
CA ASP A 7 -2.20 10.41 12.79
C ASP A 7 -1.96 9.02 12.17
N ASN A 8 -1.52 8.06 13.00
CA ASN A 8 -1.27 6.68 12.59
C ASN A 8 -2.53 6.00 12.04
N LEU A 9 -3.65 6.16 12.76
CA LEU A 9 -4.94 5.67 12.32
C LEU A 9 -5.37 6.32 11.01
N ASN A 10 -5.13 7.62 10.84
CA ASN A 10 -5.52 8.33 9.63
C ASN A 10 -4.71 7.87 8.41
N TYR A 11 -3.40 7.67 8.55
CA TYR A 11 -2.53 7.17 7.49
C TYR A 11 -2.94 5.76 7.06
N LEU A 12 -3.04 4.85 8.03
CA LEU A 12 -3.35 3.45 7.82
C LEU A 12 -4.74 3.27 7.22
N THR A 13 -5.77 3.95 7.75
CA THR A 13 -7.13 3.90 7.20
C THR A 13 -7.18 4.43 5.76
N HIS A 14 -6.41 5.47 5.44
CA HIS A 14 -6.38 6.02 4.08
C HIS A 14 -5.76 5.03 3.08
N VAL A 15 -4.63 4.42 3.44
CA VAL A 15 -3.97 3.40 2.60
C VAL A 15 -4.85 2.15 2.46
N GLU A 16 -5.50 1.72 3.54
CA GLU A 16 -6.44 0.60 3.51
C GLU A 16 -7.60 0.88 2.55
N GLN A 17 -8.30 2.00 2.71
CA GLN A 17 -9.43 2.36 1.86
C GLN A 17 -9.02 2.46 0.38
N PHE A 18 -7.84 3.03 0.12
CA PHE A 18 -7.29 3.10 -1.23
C PHE A 18 -7.05 1.70 -1.80
N PHE A 19 -6.37 0.82 -1.06
CA PHE A 19 -6.06 -0.54 -1.52
C PHE A 19 -7.32 -1.40 -1.70
N LEU A 20 -8.31 -1.25 -0.81
CA LEU A 20 -9.62 -1.90 -0.93
C LEU A 20 -10.35 -1.45 -2.20
N THR A 21 -10.32 -0.15 -2.49
CA THR A 21 -10.90 0.41 -3.72
C THR A 21 -10.18 -0.12 -4.95
N LEU A 22 -8.85 -0.26 -4.88
CA LEU A 22 -8.00 -0.72 -5.97
C LEU A 22 -8.21 -2.20 -6.31
N LYS A 23 -8.29 -3.09 -5.30
CA LYS A 23 -8.38 -4.54 -5.52
C LYS A 23 -9.81 -5.07 -5.71
N GLY A 24 -10.82 -4.25 -5.42
CA GLY A 24 -12.21 -4.66 -5.40
C GLY A 24 -12.63 -5.24 -4.05
N SER A 25 -13.86 -4.93 -3.67
CA SER A 25 -14.50 -5.21 -2.38
C SER A 25 -14.39 -6.68 -1.96
N GLY A 26 -13.96 -6.94 -0.72
CA GLY A 26 -14.03 -8.25 -0.06
C GLY A 26 -12.71 -8.82 0.48
N LEU A 27 -11.60 -8.09 0.39
CA LEU A 27 -10.28 -8.56 0.84
C LEU A 27 -9.70 -7.62 1.89
N SER A 28 -9.61 -8.07 3.14
CA SER A 28 -8.91 -7.31 4.20
C SER A 28 -7.39 -7.35 4.01
N LEU A 29 -6.71 -6.34 4.54
CA LEU A 29 -5.27 -6.37 4.74
C LEU A 29 -4.91 -7.42 5.80
N SER A 30 -3.81 -8.14 5.58
CA SER A 30 -3.25 -9.02 6.61
C SER A 30 -2.47 -8.20 7.65
N ALA A 31 -2.24 -8.77 8.83
CA ALA A 31 -1.42 -8.13 9.87
C ALA A 31 -0.02 -7.73 9.35
N SER A 32 0.56 -8.53 8.44
CA SER A 32 1.84 -8.22 7.80
C SER A 32 1.77 -7.02 6.86
N ASP A 33 0.63 -6.80 6.19
CA ASP A 33 0.45 -5.62 5.34
C ASP A 33 0.34 -4.35 6.20
N TYR A 34 -0.34 -4.43 7.34
CA TYR A 34 -0.43 -3.33 8.30
C TYR A 34 0.92 -2.93 8.88
N ASP A 35 1.71 -3.91 9.33
CA ASP A 35 3.08 -3.66 9.81
C ASP A 35 3.92 -2.92 8.76
N LEU A 36 3.74 -3.31 7.50
CA LEU A 36 4.44 -2.69 6.37
C LEU A 36 4.06 -1.23 6.14
N ILE A 37 2.77 -0.93 6.24
CA ILE A 37 2.24 0.44 6.13
C ILE A 37 2.82 1.32 7.23
N THR A 38 2.84 0.81 8.47
CA THR A 38 3.46 1.50 9.61
C THR A 38 4.96 1.71 9.43
N GLN A 39 5.68 0.77 8.80
CA GLN A 39 7.09 0.96 8.47
C GLN A 39 7.31 2.14 7.49
N TRP A 40 6.49 2.27 6.45
CA TRP A 40 6.58 3.39 5.51
C TRP A 40 6.21 4.74 6.14
N GLU A 41 5.20 4.75 7.00
CA GLU A 41 4.84 5.93 7.79
C GLU A 41 5.98 6.37 8.71
N ASN A 42 6.62 5.43 9.41
CA ASN A 42 7.81 5.69 10.23
C ASN A 42 8.98 6.25 9.41
N ARG A 43 9.10 5.85 8.14
CA ARG A 43 10.04 6.42 7.16
C ARG A 43 9.60 7.78 6.61
N ARG A 44 8.50 8.36 7.11
CA ARG A 44 7.91 9.63 6.66
C ARG A 44 7.49 9.62 5.19
N VAL A 45 7.13 8.46 4.64
CA VAL A 45 6.63 8.35 3.27
C VAL A 45 5.24 9.00 3.19
N PRO A 46 5.02 10.01 2.34
CA PRO A 46 3.71 10.63 2.18
C PRO A 46 2.69 9.60 1.67
N VAL A 47 1.46 9.65 2.20
CA VAL A 47 0.39 8.73 1.82
C VAL A 47 0.13 8.74 0.31
N GLU A 48 0.19 9.91 -0.33
CA GLU A 48 0.00 10.07 -1.77
C GLU A 48 1.06 9.34 -2.60
N VAL A 49 2.32 9.40 -2.14
CA VAL A 49 3.45 8.72 -2.79
C VAL A 49 3.30 7.21 -2.63
N LEU A 50 2.92 6.77 -1.43
CA LEU A 50 2.68 5.36 -1.17
C LEU A 50 1.50 4.81 -1.98
N CYS A 51 0.36 5.50 -2.01
CA CYS A 51 -0.79 5.12 -2.82
C CYS A 51 -0.43 5.02 -4.30
N ARG A 52 0.35 5.97 -4.83
CA ARG A 52 0.82 5.94 -6.22
C ARG A 52 1.75 4.75 -6.49
N ALA A 53 2.68 4.47 -5.59
CA ALA A 53 3.57 3.32 -5.69
C ALA A 53 2.79 1.99 -5.66
N ILE A 54 1.81 1.87 -4.77
CA ILE A 54 0.90 0.72 -4.69
C ILE A 54 0.07 0.59 -5.98
N GLU A 55 -0.46 1.69 -6.52
CA GLU A 55 -1.21 1.68 -7.78
C GLU A 55 -0.34 1.16 -8.93
N THR A 56 0.88 1.69 -9.08
CA THR A 56 1.80 1.26 -10.14
C THR A 56 2.22 -0.21 -9.98
N ALA A 57 2.53 -0.63 -8.76
CA ALA A 57 2.87 -2.01 -8.45
C ALA A 57 1.70 -2.96 -8.75
N TYR A 58 0.48 -2.59 -8.35
CA TYR A 58 -0.73 -3.34 -8.63
C TYR A 58 -1.01 -3.42 -10.14
N ARG A 59 -0.94 -2.30 -10.87
CA ARG A 59 -1.10 -2.26 -12.34
C ARG A 59 -0.07 -3.13 -13.06
N THR A 60 1.17 -3.13 -12.59
CA THR A 60 2.22 -3.99 -13.15
C THR A 60 1.93 -5.46 -12.89
N ALA A 61 1.53 -5.80 -11.66
CA ALA A 61 1.17 -7.17 -11.28
C ALA A 61 -0.09 -7.66 -12.02
N THR A 62 -1.08 -6.79 -12.23
CA THR A 62 -2.30 -7.13 -12.97
C THR A 62 -2.06 -7.21 -14.47
N ALA A 63 -1.20 -6.37 -15.04
CA ALA A 63 -0.82 -6.44 -16.45
C ALA A 63 -0.06 -7.74 -16.78
N GLN A 64 0.73 -8.26 -15.84
CA GLN A 64 1.41 -9.56 -15.98
C GLN A 64 0.48 -10.75 -15.73
N SER A 65 -0.60 -10.56 -14.98
CA SER A 65 -1.56 -11.62 -14.69
C SER A 65 -2.65 -11.67 -15.77
N ARG A 66 -2.82 -12.83 -16.41
CA ARG A 66 -3.96 -13.07 -17.33
C ARG A 66 -5.33 -13.13 -16.61
N SER A 67 -5.36 -12.95 -15.30
CA SER A 67 -6.56 -13.05 -14.46
C SER A 67 -7.19 -11.68 -14.20
N ALA A 68 -8.51 -11.58 -14.33
CA ALA A 68 -9.27 -10.35 -14.06
C ALA A 68 -9.26 -9.91 -12.58
N SER A 69 -8.80 -10.76 -11.66
CA SER A 69 -8.68 -10.47 -10.22
C SER A 69 -7.44 -11.17 -9.65
N PRO A 70 -6.24 -10.61 -9.87
CA PRO A 70 -5.03 -11.22 -9.35
C PRO A 70 -5.05 -11.14 -7.82
N ARG A 71 -4.78 -12.27 -7.17
CA ARG A 71 -4.64 -12.35 -5.71
C ARG A 71 -3.30 -11.73 -5.29
N VAL A 72 -3.18 -10.41 -5.46
CA VAL A 72 -1.97 -9.67 -5.07
C VAL A 72 -2.16 -9.14 -3.65
N SER A 73 -1.21 -9.47 -2.78
CA SER A 73 -1.12 -8.95 -1.42
C SER A 73 -0.06 -7.85 -1.36
N LEU A 74 -0.23 -6.88 -0.47
CA LEU A 74 0.68 -5.74 -0.28
C LEU A 74 2.10 -6.22 0.05
N THR A 75 2.20 -7.21 0.93
CA THR A 75 3.46 -7.88 1.28
C THR A 75 4.15 -8.53 0.08
N GLY A 76 3.38 -9.07 -0.88
CA GLY A 76 3.93 -9.69 -2.09
C GLY A 76 4.41 -8.69 -3.14
N MET A 77 3.85 -7.49 -3.16
CA MET A 77 4.29 -6.38 -4.01
C MET A 77 5.26 -5.43 -3.31
N ARG A 78 5.72 -5.76 -2.09
CA ARG A 78 6.63 -4.93 -1.28
C ARG A 78 7.81 -4.41 -2.10
N GLU A 79 8.51 -5.30 -2.79
CA GLU A 79 9.73 -4.96 -3.54
C GLU A 79 9.44 -3.96 -4.67
N GLN A 80 8.34 -4.16 -5.41
CA GLN A 80 7.90 -3.19 -6.43
C GLN A 80 7.48 -1.86 -5.82
N VAL A 81 6.76 -1.87 -4.70
CA VAL A 81 6.38 -0.62 -4.03
C VAL A 81 7.61 0.13 -3.56
N GLU A 82 8.59 -0.55 -2.94
CA GLU A 82 9.85 0.08 -2.52
C GLU A 82 10.67 0.62 -3.71
N ASP A 83 10.71 -0.08 -4.84
CA ASP A 83 11.33 0.41 -6.07
C ASP A 83 10.66 1.69 -6.59
N GLU A 84 9.32 1.71 -6.63
CA GLU A 84 8.55 2.90 -7.02
C GLU A 84 8.73 4.07 -6.05
N LEU A 85 8.80 3.80 -4.73
CA LEU A 85 9.13 4.81 -3.72
C LEU A 85 10.53 5.38 -3.94
N GLY A 86 11.51 4.54 -4.29
CA GLY A 86 12.88 4.96 -4.62
C GLY A 86 12.96 5.81 -5.88
N LYS A 87 12.14 5.53 -6.89
CA LYS A 87 12.00 6.36 -8.09
C LYS A 87 11.33 7.69 -7.81
N ALA A 88 10.32 7.72 -6.95
CA ALA A 88 9.59 8.94 -6.59
C ALA A 88 10.42 9.91 -5.73
N ALA A 89 11.49 9.43 -5.10
CA ALA A 89 12.40 10.24 -4.28
C ALA A 89 13.59 10.85 -5.06
N ARG A 90 13.73 10.56 -6.37
CA ARG A 90 14.75 11.13 -7.26
C ARG A 90 14.21 12.30 -8.07
#